data_AF-A0A665WT67-F1
#
_entry.id   AF-A0A665WT67-F1
#
_cell.length_a   1.000
_cell.length_b   1.000
_cell.length_c   1.000
_cell.angle_alpha   90.00
_cell.angle_beta   90.00
_cell.angle_gamma   90.00
#
_symmetry.space_group_name_H-M   'P 1'
#
loop_
_entity.id
_entity.type
_entity.pdbx_description
1 polymer ?
#
loop_
_entity_poly.entity_id
_entity_poly.type
_entity_poly.pdbx_seq_one_letter_code
_entity_poly.pdbx_strand_id
1 'polypeptide(L)'
;TSGMDGVVMEEEDDDCPELVPIAAQPAPPARQIPVTIITGYLGAGKTTLLNYILTEQHHKRIAVILNEFGEGSALEKSLAVSQAGELYEEWLELRNGCLCCSVKDNGFKAIENLMEKKGKFDYILLETTGLADPGAVASMFWVDSELGSDIYLDGIVTVIDAKYGLQVCGKWLFGFKGLSHV
;
A
#
# COMPACT_ATOMS: atom_id res chain seq x y z
N THR A 1 26.79 -36.05 -47.54
CA THR A 1 26.16 -36.67 -46.36
C THR A 1 26.72 -36.00 -45.12
N SER A 2 25.85 -35.30 -44.37
CA SER A 2 25.99 -34.88 -42.94
C SER A 2 27.34 -34.32 -42.47
N GLY A 3 27.52 -33.05 -42.10
CA GLY A 3 26.60 -32.17 -41.36
C GLY A 3 26.53 -32.60 -39.90
N MET A 4 27.42 -32.08 -39.05
CA MET A 4 27.38 -32.15 -37.58
C MET A 4 28.34 -31.10 -37.00
N ASP A 5 28.00 -29.82 -37.20
CA ASP A 5 28.47 -28.76 -36.31
C ASP A 5 27.64 -28.89 -35.03
N GLY A 6 28.28 -29.33 -33.94
CA GLY A 6 27.68 -29.37 -32.62
C GLY A 6 27.47 -27.94 -32.15
N VAL A 7 26.25 -27.43 -32.31
CA VAL A 7 25.80 -26.19 -31.68
C VAL A 7 25.77 -26.45 -30.17
N VAL A 8 26.73 -25.87 -29.47
CA VAL A 8 26.70 -25.73 -28.02
C VAL A 8 25.51 -24.81 -27.73
N MET A 9 24.47 -25.35 -27.09
CA MET A 9 23.40 -24.53 -26.53
C MET A 9 24.00 -23.87 -25.30
N GLU A 10 24.36 -22.60 -25.41
CA GLU A 10 24.66 -21.77 -24.25
C GLU A 10 23.36 -21.63 -23.45
N GLU A 11 23.34 -22.22 -22.26
CA GLU A 11 22.29 -21.99 -21.27
C GLU A 11 22.40 -20.51 -20.88
N GLU A 12 21.45 -19.69 -21.33
CA GLU A 12 21.31 -18.32 -20.84
C GLU A 12 20.88 -18.42 -19.38
N ASP A 13 21.85 -18.36 -18.48
CA ASP A 13 21.64 -18.20 -17.04
C ASP A 13 20.77 -16.95 -16.82
N ASP A 14 19.50 -17.16 -16.46
CA ASP A 14 18.54 -16.13 -16.05
C ASP A 14 18.99 -15.57 -14.69
N ASP A 15 20.03 -14.73 -14.73
CA ASP A 15 20.66 -14.13 -13.57
C ASP A 15 19.63 -13.27 -12.82
N CYS A 16 19.28 -13.71 -11.62
CA CYS A 16 18.35 -12.99 -10.75
C CYS A 16 18.94 -11.59 -10.47
N PRO A 17 18.26 -10.49 -10.82
CA PRO A 17 18.84 -9.17 -10.74
C PRO A 17 19.23 -8.82 -9.31
N GLU A 18 20.44 -8.30 -9.14
CA GLU A 18 20.97 -7.86 -7.85
C GLU A 18 20.07 -6.76 -7.27
N LEU A 19 19.64 -6.96 -6.01
CA LEU A 19 18.79 -5.99 -5.32
C LEU A 19 19.57 -4.69 -5.13
N VAL A 20 19.19 -3.65 -5.87
CA VAL A 20 19.77 -2.31 -5.70
C VAL A 20 19.39 -1.82 -4.30
N PRO A 21 20.36 -1.46 -3.44
CA PRO A 21 20.04 -0.83 -2.17
C PRO A 21 19.26 0.44 -2.45
N ILE A 22 18.12 0.62 -1.77
CA ILE A 22 17.42 1.90 -1.79
C ILE A 22 18.40 2.93 -1.22
N ALA A 23 19.03 3.73 -2.07
CA ALA A 23 19.85 4.84 -1.65
C ALA A 23 18.97 5.68 -0.73
N ALA A 24 19.39 5.86 0.53
CA ALA A 24 18.61 6.57 1.52
C ALA A 24 18.22 7.93 0.93
N GLN A 25 16.94 8.07 0.59
CA GLN A 25 16.41 9.35 0.16
C GLN A 25 16.68 10.36 1.28
N PRO A 26 16.98 11.64 0.96
CA PRO A 26 17.20 12.64 1.98
C PRO A 26 16.03 12.59 2.95
N ALA A 27 16.35 12.43 4.24
CA ALA A 27 15.34 12.30 5.28
C ALA A 27 14.35 13.47 5.12
N PRO A 28 13.03 13.19 5.11
CA PRO A 28 12.03 14.24 5.04
C PRO A 28 12.26 15.27 6.16
N PRO A 29 11.80 16.51 6.01
CA PRO A 29 11.85 17.46 7.12
C PRO A 29 11.22 16.79 8.35
N ALA A 30 11.92 16.84 9.49
CA ALA A 30 11.70 16.04 10.70
C ALA A 30 10.34 16.24 11.42
N ARG A 31 9.34 16.79 10.73
CA ARG A 31 8.00 17.13 11.22
C ARG A 31 6.86 16.50 10.45
N GLN A 32 7.11 15.93 9.26
CA GLN A 32 6.07 15.34 8.43
C GLN A 32 5.94 13.83 8.67
N ILE A 33 4.70 13.34 8.65
CA ILE A 33 4.39 11.92 8.76
C ILE A 33 4.31 11.31 7.35
N PRO A 34 5.09 10.26 7.04
CA PRO A 34 5.01 9.56 5.77
C PRO A 34 3.67 8.86 5.59
N VAL A 35 3.13 8.95 4.38
CA VAL A 35 1.94 8.21 3.94
C VAL A 35 2.32 7.30 2.78
N THR A 36 2.08 6.00 2.92
CA THR A 36 2.19 5.05 1.81
C THR A 36 0.82 4.55 1.40
N ILE A 37 0.57 4.54 0.10
CA ILE A 37 -0.62 3.93 -0.48
C ILE A 37 -0.30 2.49 -0.81
N ILE A 38 -1.05 1.54 -0.26
CA ILE A 38 -1.03 0.14 -0.71
C ILE A 38 -2.19 -0.05 -1.69
N THR A 39 -1.88 -0.64 -2.83
CA THR A 39 -2.83 -0.89 -3.90
C THR A 39 -2.54 -2.23 -4.57
N GLY A 40 -3.38 -2.63 -5.51
CA GLY A 40 -3.30 -3.92 -6.18
C GLY A 40 -4.65 -4.63 -6.26
N TYR A 41 -4.78 -5.55 -7.19
CA TYR A 41 -6.06 -6.17 -7.53
C TYR A 41 -6.67 -6.98 -6.37
N LEU A 42 -7.96 -7.31 -6.47
CA LEU A 42 -8.62 -8.19 -5.52
C LEU A 42 -7.91 -9.56 -5.52
N GLY A 43 -7.59 -10.07 -4.33
CA GLY A 43 -6.87 -11.33 -4.19
C GLY A 43 -5.34 -11.25 -4.33
N ALA A 44 -4.76 -10.08 -4.59
CA ALA A 44 -3.29 -9.93 -4.72
C ALA A 44 -2.50 -10.19 -3.41
N GLY A 45 -3.17 -10.37 -2.27
CA GLY A 45 -2.52 -10.58 -0.97
C GLY A 45 -2.31 -9.32 -0.13
N LYS A 46 -2.91 -8.17 -0.50
CA LYS A 46 -2.87 -6.92 0.28
C LYS A 46 -3.24 -7.14 1.76
N THR A 47 -4.33 -7.84 2.02
CA THR A 47 -4.81 -8.12 3.38
C THR A 47 -3.80 -8.95 4.20
N THR A 48 -3.09 -9.89 3.56
CA THR A 48 -2.04 -10.66 4.22
C THR A 48 -0.87 -9.77 4.64
N LEU A 49 -0.45 -8.85 3.76
CA LEU A 49 0.58 -7.86 4.06
C LEU A 49 0.14 -6.93 5.20
N LEU A 50 -1.09 -6.41 5.14
CA LEU A 50 -1.63 -5.54 6.19
C LEU A 50 -1.73 -6.27 7.53
N ASN A 51 -2.18 -7.52 7.55
CA ASN A 51 -2.24 -8.31 8.76
C ASN A 51 -0.85 -8.49 9.38
N TYR A 52 0.17 -8.82 8.57
CA TYR A 52 1.55 -8.93 9.03
C TYR A 52 2.02 -7.62 9.71
N ILE A 53 1.76 -6.47 9.07
CA ILE A 53 2.09 -5.16 9.64
C ILE A 53 1.33 -4.91 10.96
N LEU A 54 0.06 -5.26 11.04
CA LEU A 54 -0.75 -5.01 12.23
C LEU A 54 -0.43 -5.96 13.40
N THR A 55 0.14 -7.14 13.14
CA THR A 55 0.39 -8.14 14.19
C THR A 55 1.86 -8.26 14.62
N GLU A 56 2.80 -7.98 13.73
CA GLU A 56 4.22 -8.16 14.01
C GLU A 56 4.86 -6.99 14.75
N GLN A 57 5.99 -7.28 15.40
CA GLN A 57 6.78 -6.29 16.13
C GLN A 57 7.87 -5.72 15.22
N HIS A 58 7.54 -4.61 14.55
CA HIS A 58 8.47 -3.87 13.69
C HIS A 58 8.94 -2.55 14.30
N HIS A 59 8.69 -2.33 15.61
CA HIS A 59 9.12 -1.15 16.37
C HIS A 59 8.72 0.21 15.77
N LYS A 60 7.62 0.25 15.01
CA LYS A 60 7.01 1.48 14.48
C LYS A 60 5.54 1.50 14.89
N ARG A 61 4.99 2.68 15.15
CA ARG A 61 3.56 2.85 15.41
C ARG A 61 2.89 3.27 14.11
N ILE A 62 2.29 2.32 13.40
CA ILE A 62 1.72 2.55 12.07
C ILE A 62 0.21 2.72 12.21
N ALA A 63 -0.33 3.79 11.62
CA ALA A 63 -1.76 3.98 11.48
C ALA A 63 -2.21 3.46 10.11
N VAL A 64 -3.03 2.42 10.12
CA VAL A 64 -3.53 1.74 8.92
C VAL A 64 -4.98 2.14 8.67
N ILE A 65 -5.27 2.66 7.48
CA ILE A 65 -6.61 3.03 7.04
C ILE A 65 -7.03 2.01 5.99
N LEU A 66 -8.02 1.19 6.34
CA LEU A 66 -8.63 0.20 5.46
C LEU A 66 -9.80 0.85 4.72
N ASN A 67 -9.87 0.68 3.41
CA ASN A 67 -10.94 1.25 2.60
C ASN A 67 -12.00 0.17 2.27
N GLU A 68 -13.22 0.35 2.76
CA GLU A 68 -14.35 -0.58 2.60
C GLU A 68 -15.11 -0.36 1.28
N PHE A 69 -14.53 -0.76 0.14
CA PHE A 69 -15.35 -1.08 -1.04
C PHE A 69 -15.36 -2.59 -1.29
N GLY A 70 -16.31 -3.27 -0.66
CA GLY A 70 -16.56 -4.72 -0.84
C GLY A 70 -16.67 -5.47 0.48
N GLU A 71 -17.42 -6.57 0.50
CA GLU A 71 -17.73 -7.41 1.68
C GLU A 71 -16.58 -7.47 2.68
N GLY A 72 -16.88 -7.02 3.91
CA GLY A 72 -15.94 -6.74 5.00
C GLY A 72 -14.70 -7.60 4.98
N SER A 73 -13.55 -6.93 4.91
CA SER A 73 -12.25 -7.56 4.78
C SER A 73 -12.08 -8.61 5.88
N ALA A 74 -11.44 -9.75 5.59
CA ALA A 74 -11.19 -10.78 6.61
C ALA A 74 -10.46 -10.22 7.84
N LEU A 75 -9.72 -9.13 7.65
CA LEU A 75 -9.03 -8.37 8.68
C LEU A 75 -10.00 -7.67 9.65
N GLU A 76 -11.09 -7.04 9.18
CA GLU A 76 -12.14 -6.51 10.06
C GLU A 76 -12.75 -7.61 10.93
N LYS A 77 -13.05 -8.79 10.37
CA LYS A 77 -13.63 -9.89 11.15
C LYS A 77 -12.63 -10.44 12.17
N SER A 78 -11.36 -10.58 11.82
CA SER A 78 -10.34 -11.03 12.77
C SER A 78 -10.08 -9.99 13.87
N LEU A 79 -10.13 -8.69 13.55
CA LEU A 79 -9.94 -7.61 14.51
C LEU A 79 -11.19 -7.42 15.40
N ALA A 80 -12.39 -7.45 14.82
CA ALA A 80 -13.67 -7.36 15.54
C ALA A 80 -13.98 -8.61 16.39
N VAL A 81 -13.35 -9.75 16.12
CA VAL A 81 -13.42 -10.94 17.00
C VAL A 81 -12.44 -10.82 18.17
N SER A 82 -11.39 -10.00 18.04
CA SER A 82 -10.39 -9.81 19.10
C SER A 82 -10.80 -8.80 20.19
N GLN A 83 -11.77 -7.93 19.91
CA GLN A 83 -12.45 -7.09 20.89
C GLN A 83 -13.95 -7.13 20.62
N ALA A 84 -14.72 -7.61 21.61
CA ALA A 84 -16.16 -7.76 21.56
C ALA A 84 -16.84 -6.59 20.83
N GLY A 85 -17.56 -6.94 19.76
CA GLY A 85 -17.93 -6.01 18.71
C GLY A 85 -18.63 -4.75 19.18
N GLU A 86 -18.20 -3.63 18.63
CA GLU A 86 -19.06 -2.58 18.07
C GLU A 86 -18.30 -1.96 16.89
N LEU A 87 -19.04 -1.72 15.81
CA LEU A 87 -18.52 -1.41 14.48
C LEU A 87 -18.87 0.06 14.19
N TYR A 88 -18.14 1.00 14.81
CA TYR A 88 -18.35 2.44 14.59
C TYR A 88 -17.04 3.20 14.78
N GLU A 89 -16.57 3.87 13.71
CA GLU A 89 -15.70 5.07 13.61
C GLU A 89 -14.59 5.34 14.66
N GLU A 90 -14.21 4.37 15.47
CA GLU A 90 -13.24 4.53 16.54
C GLU A 90 -11.96 3.78 16.18
N TRP A 91 -10.85 4.52 16.17
CA TRP A 91 -9.52 3.96 15.93
C TRP A 91 -9.21 2.85 16.93
N LEU A 92 -8.96 1.64 16.42
CA LEU A 92 -8.57 0.50 17.23
C LEU A 92 -7.06 0.53 17.47
N GLU A 93 -6.64 0.46 18.73
CA GLU A 93 -5.24 0.37 19.12
C GLU A 93 -4.84 -1.08 19.34
N LEU A 94 -3.77 -1.50 18.66
CA LEU A 94 -3.25 -2.86 18.70
C LEU A 94 -2.11 -3.00 19.71
N ARG A 95 -1.81 -4.25 20.08
CA ARG A 95 -0.79 -4.58 21.09
C ARG A 95 0.63 -4.13 20.70
N ASN A 96 0.91 -4.00 19.40
CA ASN A 96 2.19 -3.50 18.89
C ASN A 96 2.22 -1.96 18.77
N GLY A 97 1.17 -1.27 19.21
CA GLY A 97 1.05 0.19 19.14
C GLY A 97 0.61 0.72 17.77
N CYS A 98 0.24 -0.15 16.84
CA CYS A 98 -0.39 0.25 15.59
C CYS A 98 -1.85 0.68 15.83
N LEU A 99 -2.33 1.59 14.99
CA LEU A 99 -3.72 2.01 14.95
C LEU A 99 -4.34 1.48 13.68
N CYS A 100 -5.57 1.00 13.72
CA CYS A 100 -6.30 0.69 12.50
C CYS A 100 -7.73 1.23 12.54
N CYS A 101 -8.21 1.70 11.39
CA CYS A 101 -9.61 2.02 11.19
C CYS A 101 -10.08 1.48 9.84
N SER A 102 -11.39 1.26 9.76
CA SER A 102 -12.08 0.93 8.53
C SER A 102 -12.94 2.12 8.13
N VAL A 103 -12.83 2.59 6.89
CA VAL A 103 -13.60 3.71 6.39
C VAL A 103 -14.41 3.33 5.16
N LYS A 104 -15.68 3.71 5.16
CA LYS A 104 -16.61 3.55 4.03
C LYS A 104 -16.49 4.69 3.02
N ASP A 105 -16.05 5.84 3.49
CA ASP A 105 -15.96 7.08 2.73
C ASP A 105 -14.50 7.38 2.32
N ASN A 106 -14.25 8.62 1.87
CA ASN A 106 -12.94 9.05 1.38
C ASN A 106 -11.84 8.88 2.45
N GLY A 107 -10.83 8.05 2.15
CA GLY A 107 -9.65 7.85 3.00
C GLY A 107 -8.91 9.14 3.35
N PHE A 108 -9.07 10.21 2.57
CA PHE A 108 -8.53 11.52 2.91
C PHE A 108 -9.12 12.10 4.20
N LYS A 109 -10.44 12.02 4.40
CA LYS A 109 -11.08 12.47 5.65
C LYS A 109 -10.63 11.65 6.85
N ALA A 110 -10.36 10.37 6.63
CA ALA A 110 -9.82 9.49 7.66
C ALA A 110 -8.43 9.97 8.10
N ILE A 111 -7.61 10.43 7.16
CA ILE A 111 -6.30 11.03 7.46
C ILE A 111 -6.48 12.34 8.24
N GLU A 112 -7.39 13.24 7.83
CA GLU A 112 -7.67 14.48 8.57
C GLU A 112 -8.03 14.19 10.04
N ASN A 113 -8.96 13.26 10.29
CA ASN A 113 -9.35 12.85 11.63
C ASN A 113 -8.20 12.17 12.39
N LEU A 114 -7.34 11.43 11.71
CA LEU A 114 -6.16 10.80 12.31
C LEU A 114 -5.15 11.86 12.79
N MET A 115 -5.02 12.96 12.06
CA MET A 115 -4.07 14.03 12.40
C MET A 115 -4.40 14.73 13.72
N GLU A 116 -5.66 14.70 14.19
CA GLU A 116 -6.01 15.13 15.55
C GLU A 116 -5.31 14.29 16.63
N LYS A 117 -4.88 13.06 16.30
CA LYS A 117 -4.15 12.13 17.19
C LYS A 117 -2.64 12.12 16.93
N LYS A 118 -2.09 13.16 16.28
CA LYS A 118 -0.66 13.30 15.98
C LYS A 118 0.20 13.03 17.22
N GLY A 119 1.28 12.26 17.04
CA GLY A 119 2.17 11.82 18.12
C GLY A 119 1.88 10.42 18.68
N LYS A 120 0.71 9.84 18.36
CA LYS A 120 0.40 8.43 18.66
C LYS A 120 0.95 7.45 17.62
N PHE A 121 1.22 7.92 16.41
CA PHE A 121 1.73 7.15 15.29
C PHE A 121 2.87 7.91 14.60
N ASP A 122 3.70 7.16 13.89
CA ASP A 122 4.91 7.65 13.21
C ASP A 122 4.81 7.47 11.68
N TYR A 123 3.78 6.78 11.21
CA TYR A 123 3.61 6.38 9.82
C TYR A 123 2.14 6.15 9.49
N ILE A 124 1.71 6.47 8.28
CA ILE A 124 0.35 6.19 7.78
C ILE A 124 0.42 5.23 6.59
N LEU A 125 -0.45 4.22 6.63
CA LEU A 125 -0.63 3.25 5.55
C LEU A 125 -2.07 3.31 5.09
N LEU A 126 -2.30 3.71 3.84
CA LEU A 126 -3.63 3.80 3.25
C LEU A 126 -3.84 2.65 2.28
N GLU A 127 -4.75 1.74 2.61
CA GLU A 127 -5.21 0.75 1.63
C GLU A 127 -6.17 1.42 0.63
N THR A 128 -5.91 1.21 -0.65
CA THR A 128 -6.86 1.50 -1.71
C THR A 128 -7.51 0.22 -2.21
N THR A 129 -8.74 0.36 -2.68
CA THR A 129 -9.50 -0.74 -3.26
C THR A 129 -8.77 -1.26 -4.50
N GLY A 130 -8.96 -2.54 -4.85
CA GLY A 130 -8.29 -3.12 -6.03
C GLY A 130 -8.75 -2.57 -7.38
N LEU A 131 -9.67 -1.61 -7.37
CA LEU A 131 -10.19 -0.90 -8.54
C LEU A 131 -9.95 0.62 -8.47
N ALA A 132 -9.49 1.15 -7.32
CA ALA A 132 -9.22 2.56 -7.16
C ALA A 132 -7.99 2.96 -7.98
N ASP A 133 -8.06 4.15 -8.60
CA ASP A 133 -6.90 4.76 -9.24
C ASP A 133 -5.98 5.36 -8.16
N PRO A 134 -4.75 4.82 -7.97
CA PRO A 134 -3.81 5.36 -7.01
C PRO A 134 -3.36 6.78 -7.38
N GLY A 135 -3.43 7.18 -8.66
CA GLY A 135 -3.10 8.52 -9.12
C GLY A 135 -4.08 9.58 -8.60
N ALA A 136 -5.39 9.28 -8.66
CA ALA A 136 -6.42 10.14 -8.09
C ALA A 136 -6.23 10.34 -6.58
N VAL A 137 -5.92 9.28 -5.84
CA VAL A 137 -5.66 9.36 -4.39
C VAL A 137 -4.37 10.13 -4.10
N ALA A 138 -3.30 9.86 -4.86
CA ALA A 138 -2.02 10.58 -4.74
C ALA A 138 -2.17 12.09 -5.00
N SER A 139 -3.01 12.48 -5.95
CA SER A 139 -3.23 13.89 -6.30
C SER A 139 -3.82 14.71 -5.14
N MET A 140 -4.59 14.09 -4.25
CA MET A 140 -5.18 14.76 -3.08
C MET A 140 -4.09 15.28 -2.13
N PHE A 141 -2.97 14.56 -1.99
CA PHE A 141 -1.83 14.99 -1.18
C PHE A 141 -1.10 16.20 -1.77
N TRP A 142 -1.25 16.46 -3.08
CA TRP A 142 -0.61 17.59 -3.76
C TRP A 142 -1.46 18.85 -3.74
N VAL A 143 -2.79 18.70 -3.72
CA VAL A 143 -3.75 19.81 -3.78
C VAL A 143 -3.94 20.45 -2.40
N ASP A 144 -3.81 19.69 -1.32
CA ASP A 144 -4.03 20.20 0.03
C ASP A 144 -2.73 20.68 0.69
N SER A 145 -2.49 21.98 0.59
CA SER A 145 -1.32 22.64 1.19
C SER A 145 -1.35 22.67 2.72
N GLU A 146 -2.50 22.49 3.35
CA GLU A 146 -2.67 22.60 4.80
C GLU A 146 -2.17 21.30 5.47
N LEU A 147 -2.58 20.15 4.92
CA LEU A 147 -2.02 18.83 5.26
C LEU A 147 -0.58 18.63 4.77
N GLY A 148 -0.22 19.22 3.63
CA GLY A 148 1.14 19.13 3.07
C GLY A 148 2.24 19.66 3.99
N SER A 149 1.90 20.37 5.08
CA SER A 149 2.86 20.81 6.10
C SER A 149 3.20 19.73 7.14
N ASP A 150 2.30 18.75 7.35
CA ASP A 150 2.36 17.77 8.42
C ASP A 150 2.44 16.32 7.94
N ILE A 151 2.08 16.04 6.69
CA ILE A 151 2.20 14.72 6.05
C ILE A 151 2.81 14.84 4.65
N TYR A 152 3.36 13.75 4.14
CA TYR A 152 3.83 13.68 2.75
C TYR A 152 3.56 12.30 2.15
N LEU A 153 3.35 12.24 0.83
CA LEU A 153 3.25 10.97 0.11
C LEU A 153 4.66 10.36 -0.02
N ASP A 154 4.91 9.28 0.70
CA ASP A 154 6.18 8.54 0.70
C ASP A 154 6.28 7.60 -0.51
N GLY A 155 5.18 6.95 -0.87
CA GLY A 155 5.16 6.08 -2.04
C GLY A 155 3.84 5.36 -2.27
N ILE A 156 3.77 4.70 -3.42
CA ILE A 156 2.66 3.84 -3.83
C ILE A 156 3.21 2.44 -4.03
N VAL A 157 2.72 1.48 -3.24
CA VAL A 157 3.12 0.08 -3.28
C VAL A 157 2.00 -0.74 -3.91
N THR A 158 2.27 -1.29 -5.10
CA THR A 158 1.33 -2.17 -5.80
C THR A 158 1.67 -3.62 -5.50
N VAL A 159 0.75 -4.33 -4.85
CA VAL A 159 0.85 -5.78 -4.63
C VAL A 159 0.28 -6.52 -5.84
N ILE A 160 1.07 -7.43 -6.40
CA ILE A 160 0.73 -8.18 -7.62
C ILE A 160 0.82 -9.67 -7.31
N ASP A 161 -0.25 -10.42 -7.62
CA ASP A 161 -0.20 -11.88 -7.66
C ASP A 161 0.54 -12.31 -8.93
N ALA A 162 1.70 -12.96 -8.81
CA ALA A 162 2.52 -13.38 -9.94
C ALA A 162 1.77 -14.31 -10.92
N LYS A 163 0.82 -15.12 -10.45
CA LYS A 163 0.04 -16.04 -11.29
C LYS A 163 -0.90 -15.29 -12.23
N TYR A 164 -1.48 -14.19 -11.77
CA TYR A 164 -2.46 -13.40 -12.52
C TYR A 164 -1.91 -12.04 -12.98
N GLY A 165 -0.67 -11.71 -12.61
CA GLY A 165 -0.07 -10.38 -12.76
C GLY A 165 -0.10 -9.90 -14.19
N LEU A 166 0.31 -10.73 -15.16
CA LEU A 166 0.29 -10.37 -16.58
C LEU A 166 -1.12 -10.08 -17.11
N GLN A 167 -2.15 -10.78 -16.60
CA GLN A 167 -3.55 -10.59 -17.02
C GLN A 167 -4.13 -9.28 -16.48
N VAL A 168 -3.68 -8.87 -15.30
CA VAL A 168 -4.21 -7.71 -14.58
C VAL A 168 -3.41 -6.43 -14.88
N CYS A 169 -2.09 -6.53 -14.97
CA CYS A 169 -1.19 -5.41 -15.26
C CYS A 169 -1.50 -4.77 -16.63
N GLY A 170 -1.87 -5.57 -17.64
CA GLY A 170 -2.28 -5.08 -18.96
C GLY A 170 -3.48 -4.13 -18.94
N LYS A 171 -4.38 -4.26 -17.94
CA LYS A 171 -5.55 -3.39 -17.77
C LYS A 171 -5.33 -2.26 -16.76
N TRP A 172 -4.48 -2.48 -15.76
CA TRP A 172 -4.35 -1.60 -14.59
C TRP A 172 -3.11 -0.69 -14.64
N LEU A 173 -1.95 -1.19 -15.09
CA LEU A 173 -0.73 -0.38 -15.28
C LEU A 173 -0.74 0.37 -16.62
N PHE A 174 -1.27 -0.25 -17.68
CA PHE A 174 -1.31 0.35 -19.04
C PHE A 174 -2.63 1.06 -19.38
N GLY A 175 -3.58 1.13 -18.44
CA GLY A 175 -4.72 2.05 -18.51
C GLY A 175 -4.31 3.54 -18.53
N PHE A 176 -3.03 3.83 -18.23
CA PHE A 176 -2.33 5.10 -18.38
C PHE A 176 -2.17 5.60 -19.84
N LYS A 177 -3.14 5.33 -20.73
CA LYS A 177 -3.19 5.93 -22.08
C LYS A 177 -3.66 7.40 -22.08
N GLY A 178 -3.35 8.16 -21.02
CA GLY A 178 -3.80 9.54 -20.80
C GLY A 178 -2.71 10.61 -20.76
N LEU A 179 -1.42 10.27 -20.79
CA LEU A 179 -0.32 11.26 -20.81
C LEU A 179 0.62 11.05 -22.00
N SER A 180 0.07 11.03 -23.21
CA SER A 180 0.88 11.11 -24.44
C SER A 180 1.10 12.54 -24.95
N HIS A 181 0.52 13.56 -24.31
CA HIS A 181 0.64 14.95 -24.74
C HIS A 181 0.85 15.90 -23.55
N VAL A 182 2.11 16.06 -23.15
CA VAL A 182 2.70 17.36 -22.77
C VAL A 182 4.13 17.39 -23.28
#